data_AF-A0A6C0I326-F1
#
_entry.id   AF-A0A6C0I326-F1
#
_cell.length_a   1.000
_cell.length_b   1.000
_cell.length_c   1.000
_cell.angle_alpha   90.00
_cell.angle_beta   90.00
_cell.angle_gamma   90.00
#
_symmetry.space_group_name_H-M   'P 1'
#
loop_
_entity.id
_entity.type
_entity.pdbx_description
1 polymer ?
#
loop_
_entity_poly.entity_id
_entity_poly.type
_entity_poly.pdbx_seq_one_letter_code
_entity_poly.pdbx_strand_id
1 'polypeptide(L)'
;MKKNTKYAAKKPIVAAKEAPAPIKATVNVPIKYPSRTFTQREQADKLTGYLEVGNNVWPQIRYGTHIRYYLKTGEFRTGGFVAKNPVEVVISEDNDMEDKSHNGKKMYIKIQNGFNDKLKGFYQWVVAYDDIDKIYIKPDAGVLTMVHTLESIVGNLNENIQKLALTARVLEKRISQLENHFLPVYK
;
A
#
# COMPACT_ATOMS: atom_id res chain seq x y z
N MET A 1 -6.96 32.96 80.82
CA MET A 1 -7.92 32.91 79.69
C MET A 1 -7.24 32.25 78.49
N LYS A 2 -7.58 31.00 78.16
CA LYS A 2 -7.03 30.26 77.01
C LYS A 2 -8.07 30.29 75.88
N LYS A 3 -7.73 30.88 74.72
CA LYS A 3 -8.60 30.90 73.53
C LYS A 3 -8.25 29.70 72.64
N ASN A 4 -9.25 28.83 72.44
CA ASN A 4 -9.21 27.70 71.50
C ASN A 4 -9.67 28.19 70.13
N THR A 5 -8.80 28.15 69.12
CA THR A 5 -9.15 28.39 67.72
C THR A 5 -9.19 27.05 66.99
N LYS A 6 -10.41 26.57 66.71
CA LYS A 6 -10.66 25.40 65.86
C LYS A 6 -10.51 25.80 64.40
N TYR A 7 -9.54 25.24 63.69
CA TYR A 7 -9.44 25.35 62.22
C TYR A 7 -10.29 24.24 61.58
N ALA A 8 -11.31 24.64 60.81
CA ALA A 8 -12.11 23.75 59.99
C ALA A 8 -11.38 23.50 58.66
N ALA A 9 -11.07 22.22 58.38
CA ALA A 9 -10.46 21.80 57.12
C ALA A 9 -11.48 21.91 55.97
N LYS A 10 -11.20 22.78 54.99
CA LYS A 10 -11.95 22.83 53.72
C LYS A 10 -11.57 21.61 52.86
N LYS A 11 -12.55 20.79 52.50
CA LYS A 11 -12.38 19.70 51.52
C LYS A 11 -12.15 20.30 50.11
N PRO A 12 -11.23 19.73 49.30
CA PRO A 12 -11.05 20.15 47.92
C PRO A 12 -12.19 19.61 47.04
N ILE A 13 -12.80 20.50 46.25
CA ILE A 13 -13.76 20.16 45.20
C ILE A 13 -12.96 19.68 43.99
N VAL A 14 -12.97 18.37 43.75
CA VAL A 14 -12.40 17.76 42.54
C VAL A 14 -13.42 17.93 41.43
N ALA A 15 -13.19 18.91 40.54
CA ALA A 15 -13.98 19.08 39.33
C ALA A 15 -13.72 17.91 38.37
N ALA A 16 -14.73 17.08 38.16
CA ALA A 16 -14.72 16.04 37.15
C ALA A 16 -14.67 16.72 35.76
N LYS A 17 -13.54 16.59 35.07
CA LYS A 17 -13.41 16.93 33.65
C LYS A 17 -14.27 15.93 32.87
N GLU A 18 -15.43 16.38 32.40
CA GLU A 18 -16.23 15.64 31.43
C GLU A 18 -15.36 15.29 30.21
N ALA A 19 -15.36 14.03 29.82
CA ALA A 19 -14.66 13.56 28.64
C ALA A 19 -15.33 14.19 27.39
N PRO A 20 -14.56 14.74 26.44
CA PRO A 20 -15.12 15.32 25.23
C PRO A 20 -15.87 14.24 24.44
N ALA A 21 -17.11 14.55 24.06
CA ALA A 21 -17.96 13.65 23.29
C ALA A 21 -17.29 13.22 21.97
N PRO A 22 -17.52 11.97 21.50
CA PRO A 22 -16.96 11.49 20.25
C PRO A 22 -17.50 12.32 19.08
N ILE A 23 -16.59 12.98 18.37
CA ILE A 23 -16.89 13.76 17.17
C ILE A 23 -17.36 12.79 16.08
N LYS A 24 -18.68 12.73 15.84
CA LYS A 24 -19.26 12.03 14.68
C LYS A 24 -18.92 12.82 13.42
N ALA A 25 -17.94 12.35 12.64
CA ALA A 25 -17.60 12.95 11.36
C ALA A 25 -18.65 12.53 10.30
N THR A 26 -19.67 13.35 10.09
CA THR A 26 -20.57 13.24 8.93
C THR A 26 -19.81 13.65 7.67
N VAL A 27 -19.33 12.67 6.92
CA VAL A 27 -18.62 12.87 5.65
C VAL A 27 -19.67 12.90 4.53
N ASN A 28 -20.19 14.10 4.23
CA ASN A 28 -21.06 14.33 3.08
C ASN A 28 -20.15 14.52 1.84
N VAL A 29 -19.87 13.44 1.10
CA VAL A 29 -18.87 13.46 0.01
C VAL A 29 -19.44 12.87 -1.29
N PRO A 30 -20.01 13.70 -2.16
CA PRO A 30 -19.95 13.48 -3.60
C PRO A 30 -18.75 14.27 -4.15
N ILE A 31 -17.53 13.74 -3.98
CA ILE A 31 -16.34 14.33 -4.61
C ILE A 31 -16.30 13.84 -6.06
N LYS A 32 -16.82 14.67 -6.97
CA LYS A 32 -16.73 14.46 -8.42
C LYS A 32 -15.28 14.71 -8.86
N TYR A 33 -14.54 13.62 -9.06
CA TYR A 33 -13.20 13.65 -9.63
C TYR A 33 -13.25 14.03 -11.11
N PRO A 34 -12.25 14.76 -11.64
CA PRO A 34 -12.11 14.97 -13.07
C PRO A 34 -11.81 13.62 -13.75
N SER A 35 -12.83 13.00 -14.35
CA SER A 35 -12.70 11.79 -15.16
C SER A 35 -12.18 12.15 -16.54
N ARG A 36 -10.85 12.21 -16.69
CA ARG A 36 -10.22 12.10 -18.00
C ARG A 36 -10.03 10.62 -18.33
N THR A 37 -10.52 10.19 -19.49
CA THR A 37 -10.16 8.90 -20.08
C THR A 37 -8.76 8.98 -20.66
N PHE A 38 -7.89 8.04 -20.30
CA PHE A 38 -6.53 7.93 -20.82
C PHE A 38 -6.46 6.81 -21.86
N THR A 39 -5.72 7.02 -22.94
CA THR A 39 -5.42 5.95 -23.90
C THR A 39 -4.49 4.91 -23.27
N GLN A 40 -4.47 3.67 -23.78
CA GLN A 40 -3.59 2.61 -23.25
C GLN A 40 -2.11 3.02 -23.27
N ARG A 41 -1.67 3.74 -24.31
CA ARG A 41 -0.31 4.26 -24.41
C ARG A 41 -0.01 5.27 -23.30
N GLU A 42 -0.90 6.25 -23.08
CA GLU A 42 -0.74 7.21 -21.99
C GLU A 42 -0.75 6.53 -20.62
N GLN A 43 -1.58 5.50 -20.42
CA GLN A 43 -1.60 4.72 -19.18
C GLN A 43 -0.25 4.04 -18.94
N ALA A 44 0.31 3.37 -19.95
CA ALA A 44 1.64 2.75 -19.88
C ALA A 44 2.73 3.78 -19.57
N ASP A 45 2.75 4.91 -20.29
CA ASP A 45 3.73 5.98 -20.06
C ASP A 45 3.65 6.51 -18.63
N LYS A 46 2.43 6.68 -18.09
CA LYS A 46 2.20 7.15 -16.73
C LYS A 46 2.62 6.12 -15.66
N LEU A 47 2.50 4.83 -15.96
CA LEU A 47 2.89 3.73 -15.07
C LEU A 47 4.38 3.39 -15.13
N THR A 48 5.14 3.98 -16.06
CA THR A 48 6.61 3.84 -16.10
C THR A 48 7.24 4.17 -14.74
N GLY A 49 7.97 3.22 -14.17
CA GLY A 49 8.63 3.35 -12.87
C GLY A 49 7.71 3.19 -11.66
N TYR A 50 6.48 2.71 -11.85
CA TYR A 50 5.60 2.28 -10.77
C TYR A 50 5.62 0.76 -10.63
N LEU A 51 5.36 0.28 -9.42
CA LEU A 51 5.24 -1.15 -9.11
C LEU A 51 3.79 -1.46 -8.73
N GLU A 52 3.23 -2.52 -9.31
CA GLU A 52 1.93 -3.06 -8.90
C GLU A 52 2.04 -3.69 -7.52
N VAL A 53 1.05 -3.43 -6.67
CA VAL A 53 1.05 -3.82 -5.27
C VAL A 53 -0.18 -4.66 -4.97
N GLY A 54 0.05 -5.86 -4.41
CA GLY A 54 -1.01 -6.80 -4.05
C GLY A 54 -1.93 -6.28 -2.94
N ASN A 55 -3.19 -6.70 -2.97
CA ASN A 55 -4.26 -6.22 -2.10
C ASN A 55 -3.97 -6.44 -0.61
N ASN A 56 -3.22 -7.49 -0.29
CA ASN A 56 -2.80 -7.83 1.08
C ASN A 56 -1.88 -6.77 1.73
N VAL A 57 -1.19 -5.94 0.95
CA VAL A 57 -0.29 -4.91 1.48
C VAL A 57 -0.83 -3.50 1.28
N TRP A 58 -2.02 -3.31 0.72
CA TRP A 58 -2.65 -1.99 0.59
C TRP A 58 -2.74 -1.22 1.92
N PRO A 59 -3.11 -1.83 3.08
CA PRO A 59 -3.11 -1.13 4.37
C PRO A 59 -1.75 -0.63 4.83
N GLN A 60 -0.65 -1.16 4.25
CA GLN A 60 0.72 -0.84 4.64
C GLN A 60 1.31 0.32 3.81
N ILE A 61 0.59 0.79 2.78
CA ILE A 61 1.03 1.93 1.97
C ILE A 61 1.09 3.18 2.86
N ARG A 62 2.29 3.75 2.99
CA ARG A 62 2.61 4.82 3.92
C ARG A 62 2.13 6.19 3.43
N TYR A 63 2.03 7.13 4.37
CA TYR A 63 1.82 8.54 4.07
C TYR A 63 2.88 9.08 3.10
N GLY A 64 2.44 9.90 2.14
CA GLY A 64 3.32 10.53 1.16
C GLY A 64 3.75 9.64 0.00
N THR A 65 3.38 8.35 -0.02
CA THR A 65 3.58 7.50 -1.20
C THR A 65 2.70 7.98 -2.35
N HIS A 66 3.29 8.19 -3.53
CA HIS A 66 2.51 8.50 -4.73
C HIS A 66 1.93 7.22 -5.32
N ILE A 67 0.62 7.19 -5.53
CA ILE A 67 -0.10 6.03 -6.06
C ILE A 67 -0.88 6.38 -7.33
N ARG A 68 -1.06 5.36 -8.17
CA ARG A 68 -2.00 5.30 -9.29
C ARG A 68 -2.85 4.06 -9.11
N TYR A 69 -4.06 4.02 -9.66
CA TYR A 69 -4.91 2.84 -9.49
C TYR A 69 -5.90 2.69 -10.64
N TYR A 70 -6.40 1.46 -10.79
CA TYR A 70 -7.57 1.16 -11.60
C TYR A 70 -8.74 0.90 -10.69
N LEU A 71 -9.91 1.40 -11.07
CA LEU A 71 -11.17 1.01 -10.45
C LEU A 71 -11.63 -0.33 -11.02
N LYS A 72 -12.48 -1.05 -10.30
CA LYS A 72 -13.13 -2.29 -10.80
C LYS A 72 -13.98 -2.07 -12.06
N THR A 73 -14.36 -0.82 -12.34
CA THR A 73 -15.00 -0.41 -13.59
C THR A 73 -14.04 -0.40 -14.80
N GLY A 74 -12.75 -0.61 -14.58
CA GLY A 74 -11.69 -0.54 -15.60
C GLY A 74 -11.13 0.87 -15.81
N GLU A 75 -11.63 1.88 -15.09
CA GLU A 75 -11.16 3.26 -15.23
C GLU A 75 -9.79 3.47 -14.58
N PHE A 76 -8.82 3.95 -15.37
CA PHE A 76 -7.52 4.36 -14.88
C PHE A 76 -7.58 5.74 -14.19
N ARG A 77 -7.00 5.83 -12.99
CA ARG A 77 -6.85 7.06 -12.24
C ARG A 77 -5.39 7.39 -12.01
N THR A 78 -5.01 8.63 -12.31
CA THR A 78 -3.65 9.14 -12.07
C THR A 78 -3.27 9.18 -10.58
N GLY A 79 -4.27 9.10 -9.70
CA GLY A 79 -4.10 9.09 -8.26
C GLY A 79 -3.45 10.36 -7.73
N GLY A 80 -2.59 10.21 -6.73
CA GLY A 80 -1.96 11.28 -5.98
C GLY A 80 -1.14 10.72 -4.81
N PHE A 81 -0.86 11.55 -3.81
CA PHE A 81 -0.15 11.15 -2.61
C PHE A 81 -1.10 10.62 -1.54
N VAL A 82 -0.71 9.56 -0.85
CA VAL A 82 -1.48 9.01 0.28
C VAL A 82 -1.43 9.98 1.44
N ALA A 83 -2.60 10.47 1.86
CA ALA A 83 -2.78 11.37 3.00
C ALA A 83 -3.09 10.60 4.30
N LYS A 84 -3.87 9.51 4.22
CA LYS A 84 -4.17 8.64 5.37
C LYS A 84 -4.59 7.26 4.86
N ASN A 85 -4.06 6.21 5.49
CA ASN A 85 -4.31 4.83 5.09
C ASN A 85 -3.99 3.86 6.24
N PRO A 86 -4.89 2.92 6.59
CA PRO A 86 -6.29 2.86 6.18
C PRO A 86 -7.14 3.97 6.85
N VAL A 87 -8.27 4.31 6.24
CA VAL A 87 -9.33 5.11 6.86
C VAL A 87 -10.54 4.21 7.02
N GLU A 88 -10.87 3.89 8.26
CA GLU A 88 -12.12 3.20 8.58
C GLU A 88 -13.23 4.25 8.66
N VAL A 89 -14.26 4.11 7.82
CA VAL A 89 -15.47 4.93 7.92
C VAL A 89 -16.58 4.02 8.42
N VAL A 90 -17.04 4.30 9.64
CA VAL A 90 -18.25 3.68 10.17
C VAL A 90 -19.42 4.39 9.50
N ILE A 91 -20.00 3.76 8.49
CA ILE A 91 -21.24 4.23 7.89
C ILE A 91 -22.33 3.89 8.91
N SER A 92 -22.78 4.89 9.67
CA SER A 92 -23.97 4.74 10.50
C SER A 92 -25.18 4.55 9.59
N GLU A 93 -25.82 3.38 9.68
CA GLU A 93 -26.95 2.91 8.87
C GLU A 93 -28.26 3.72 9.06
N ASP A 94 -28.17 4.99 9.45
CA ASP A 94 -29.34 5.76 9.88
C ASP A 94 -30.20 6.32 8.73
N ASN A 95 -29.93 5.99 7.46
CA ASN A 95 -30.81 6.38 6.35
C ASN A 95 -30.90 5.29 5.26
N ASP A 96 -32.00 4.54 5.32
CA ASP A 96 -32.77 3.95 4.20
C ASP A 96 -32.03 3.07 3.17
N MET A 97 -31.88 1.77 3.47
CA MET A 97 -32.45 0.65 2.69
C MET A 97 -31.86 -0.69 3.16
N GLU A 98 -32.76 -1.66 3.27
CA GLU A 98 -32.66 -2.97 3.93
C GLU A 98 -31.64 -3.99 3.36
N ASP A 99 -30.37 -3.66 3.20
CA ASP A 99 -29.32 -4.69 3.02
C ASP A 99 -28.55 -4.90 4.32
N LYS A 100 -29.17 -5.69 5.22
CA LYS A 100 -28.62 -6.21 6.47
C LYS A 100 -27.50 -7.23 6.23
N SER A 101 -26.43 -6.83 5.54
CA SER A 101 -25.24 -7.67 5.37
C SER A 101 -24.01 -6.97 5.92
N HIS A 102 -23.84 -7.18 7.23
CA HIS A 102 -22.66 -6.97 8.06
C HIS A 102 -22.39 -5.55 8.53
N ASN A 103 -21.94 -5.45 9.80
CA ASN A 103 -21.11 -4.39 10.39
C ASN A 103 -19.84 -4.17 9.54
N GLY A 104 -20.04 -3.81 8.27
CA GLY A 104 -19.06 -3.86 7.20
C GLY A 104 -18.21 -2.62 7.30
N LYS A 105 -17.15 -2.71 8.10
CA LYS A 105 -16.08 -1.71 8.12
C LYS A 105 -15.53 -1.56 6.71
N LYS A 106 -15.98 -0.54 5.98
CA LYS A 106 -15.40 -0.21 4.68
C LYS A 106 -14.07 0.49 4.92
N MET A 107 -13.03 -0.05 4.28
CA MET A 107 -11.70 0.52 4.32
C MET A 107 -11.52 1.47 3.14
N TYR A 108 -10.97 2.64 3.41
CA TYR A 108 -10.70 3.66 2.42
C TYR A 108 -9.24 4.06 2.44
N ILE A 109 -8.74 4.53 1.29
CA ILE A 109 -7.50 5.28 1.18
C ILE A 109 -7.82 6.75 0.94
N LYS A 110 -7.27 7.65 1.77
CA LYS A 110 -7.37 9.08 1.55
C LYS A 110 -6.18 9.55 0.71
N ILE A 111 -6.46 10.18 -0.42
CA ILE A 111 -5.48 10.62 -1.40
C ILE A 111 -5.55 12.15 -1.53
N GLN A 112 -4.42 12.79 -1.83
CA GLN A 112 -4.31 14.23 -2.06
C GLN A 112 -3.42 14.54 -3.27
N ASN A 113 -3.72 15.60 -4.01
CA ASN A 113 -2.95 15.96 -5.22
C ASN A 113 -1.66 16.74 -4.95
N GLY A 114 -1.41 17.15 -3.70
CA GLY A 114 -0.19 17.83 -3.27
C GLY A 114 -0.07 17.81 -1.75
N PHE A 115 1.02 18.38 -1.21
CA PHE A 115 1.29 18.43 0.23
C PHE A 115 0.94 19.78 0.89
N ASN A 116 0.76 20.84 0.09
CA ASN A 116 0.44 22.16 0.59
C ASN A 116 -1.06 22.42 0.39
N ASP A 117 -1.79 22.35 1.49
CA ASP A 117 -3.25 22.55 1.57
C ASP A 117 -3.69 23.99 1.25
N LYS A 118 -2.76 24.95 1.28
CA LYS A 118 -3.01 26.37 0.97
C LYS A 118 -2.90 26.70 -0.52
N LEU A 119 -2.42 25.77 -1.36
CA LEU A 119 -2.28 26.04 -2.79
C LEU A 119 -3.64 26.00 -3.50
N LYS A 120 -3.85 26.95 -4.41
CA LYS A 120 -5.04 26.97 -5.28
C LYS A 120 -5.10 25.66 -6.08
N GLY A 121 -6.22 24.94 -5.97
CA GLY A 121 -6.41 23.66 -6.63
C GLY A 121 -5.92 22.46 -5.82
N PHE A 122 -5.60 22.64 -4.53
CA PHE A 122 -5.49 21.50 -3.61
C PHE A 122 -6.85 20.82 -3.44
N TYR A 123 -6.87 19.50 -3.55
CA TYR A 123 -8.03 18.69 -3.24
C TYR A 123 -7.61 17.34 -2.67
N GLN A 124 -8.46 16.81 -1.80
CA GLN A 124 -8.34 15.48 -1.21
C GLN A 124 -9.58 14.69 -1.55
N TRP A 125 -9.43 13.37 -1.69
CA TRP A 125 -10.54 12.47 -1.92
C TRP A 125 -10.28 11.13 -1.25
N VAL A 126 -11.35 10.35 -1.10
CA VAL A 126 -11.28 9.01 -0.54
C VAL A 126 -11.68 8.01 -1.61
N VAL A 127 -11.06 6.85 -1.60
CA VAL A 127 -11.41 5.73 -2.49
C VAL A 127 -11.57 4.49 -1.62
N ALA A 128 -12.69 3.78 -1.76
CA ALA A 128 -12.92 2.54 -1.04
C ALA A 128 -12.03 1.44 -1.61
N TYR A 129 -11.49 0.57 -0.76
CA TYR A 129 -10.72 -0.59 -1.21
C TYR A 129 -11.57 -1.49 -2.11
N ASP A 130 -12.86 -1.59 -1.81
CA ASP A 130 -13.80 -2.40 -2.58
C ASP A 130 -14.03 -1.89 -4.01
N ASP A 131 -13.72 -0.63 -4.31
CA ASP A 131 -13.87 -0.06 -5.66
C ASP A 131 -12.58 -0.14 -6.48
N ILE A 132 -11.45 -0.47 -5.84
CA ILE A 132 -10.14 -0.53 -6.47
C ILE A 132 -9.90 -1.95 -7.01
N ASP A 133 -9.43 -2.04 -8.24
CA ASP A 133 -8.94 -3.28 -8.85
C ASP A 133 -7.44 -3.45 -8.58
N LYS A 134 -6.64 -2.46 -8.95
CA LYS A 134 -5.17 -2.49 -8.86
C LYS A 134 -4.60 -1.19 -8.32
N ILE A 135 -3.56 -1.28 -7.49
CA ILE A 135 -2.78 -0.13 -7.02
C ILE A 135 -1.34 -0.24 -7.52
N TYR A 136 -0.83 0.87 -8.02
CA TYR A 136 0.55 1.06 -8.44
C TYR A 136 1.19 2.12 -7.57
N ILE A 137 2.34 1.82 -6.97
CA ILE A 137 3.07 2.77 -6.13
C ILE A 137 4.36 3.21 -6.81
N LYS A 138 4.75 4.47 -6.60
CA LYS A 138 6.09 4.92 -6.97
C LYS A 138 7.05 4.50 -5.85
N PRO A 139 8.01 3.58 -6.09
CA PRO A 139 8.97 3.19 -5.07
C PRO A 139 9.80 4.40 -4.66
N ASP A 140 10.19 4.45 -3.39
CA ASP A 140 11.22 5.40 -2.96
C ASP A 140 12.59 5.00 -3.54
N ALA A 141 13.55 5.92 -3.47
CA ALA A 141 14.89 5.67 -4.01
C ALA A 141 15.59 4.47 -3.34
N GLY A 142 15.28 4.18 -2.07
CA GLY A 142 15.85 3.04 -1.34
C GLY A 142 15.31 1.72 -1.87
N VAL A 143 13.99 1.59 -1.99
CA VAL A 143 13.31 0.43 -2.58
C VAL A 143 13.75 0.22 -4.01
N LEU A 144 13.88 1.29 -4.81
CA LEU A 144 14.35 1.19 -6.19
C LEU A 144 15.78 0.64 -6.26
N THR A 145 16.66 1.10 -5.37
CA THR A 145 18.05 0.59 -5.27
C THR A 145 18.06 -0.88 -4.88
N MET A 146 17.20 -1.28 -3.93
CA MET A 146 17.06 -2.70 -3.53
C MET A 146 16.55 -3.57 -4.67
N VAL A 147 15.56 -3.10 -5.44
CA VAL A 147 15.04 -3.82 -6.61
C VAL A 147 16.13 -4.02 -7.65
N HIS A 148 16.86 -2.96 -8.03
CA HIS A 148 17.97 -3.09 -8.98
C HIS A 148 19.10 -4.00 -8.47
N THR A 149 19.40 -3.96 -7.18
CA THR A 149 20.38 -4.85 -6.56
C THR A 149 19.91 -6.29 -6.66
N LEU A 150 18.64 -6.56 -6.36
CA LEU A 150 18.05 -7.90 -6.45
C LEU A 150 18.03 -8.42 -7.88
N GLU A 151 17.64 -7.60 -8.85
CA GLU A 151 17.67 -7.93 -10.28
C GLU A 151 19.08 -8.32 -10.73
N SER A 152 20.10 -7.55 -10.32
CA SER A 152 21.51 -7.83 -10.62
C SER A 152 21.96 -9.16 -10.00
N ILE A 153 21.63 -9.41 -8.73
CA ILE A 153 21.96 -10.68 -8.05
C ILE A 153 21.31 -11.88 -8.75
N VAL A 154 20.03 -11.78 -9.09
CA VAL A 154 19.31 -12.84 -9.81
C VAL A 154 19.90 -13.08 -11.19
N GLY A 155 20.27 -12.02 -11.92
CA GLY A 155 20.98 -12.11 -13.19
C GLY A 155 22.30 -12.90 -13.05
N ASN A 156 23.14 -12.51 -12.09
CA ASN A 156 24.40 -13.18 -11.82
C ASN A 156 24.21 -14.65 -11.41
N LEU A 157 23.18 -14.97 -10.63
CA LEU A 157 22.85 -16.35 -10.26
C LEU A 157 22.45 -17.17 -11.50
N ASN A 158 21.62 -16.63 -12.38
CA ASN A 158 21.21 -17.31 -13.61
C ASN A 158 22.41 -17.59 -14.53
N GLU A 159 23.32 -16.63 -14.70
CA GLU A 159 24.55 -16.83 -15.46
C GLU A 159 25.42 -17.95 -14.87
N ASN A 160 25.56 -17.98 -13.53
CA ASN A 160 26.34 -19.01 -12.85
C ASN A 160 25.70 -20.41 -13.01
N ILE A 161 24.37 -20.50 -12.93
CA ILE A 161 23.64 -21.76 -13.18
C ILE A 161 23.89 -22.25 -14.61
N GLN A 162 23.86 -21.35 -15.61
CA GLN A 162 24.15 -21.71 -16.99
C GLN A 162 25.59 -22.21 -17.17
N LYS A 163 26.57 -21.54 -16.56
CA LYS A 163 27.98 -21.98 -16.58
C LYS A 163 28.18 -23.35 -15.94
N LEU A 164 27.51 -23.60 -14.81
CA LEU A 164 27.54 -24.90 -14.13
C LEU A 164 26.91 -26.00 -15.01
N ALA A 165 25.76 -25.73 -15.61
CA ALA A 165 25.09 -26.67 -16.52
C ALA A 165 25.96 -27.01 -17.75
N LEU A 166 26.65 -26.02 -18.32
CA LEU A 166 27.60 -26.25 -19.42
C LEU A 166 28.78 -27.12 -18.97
N THR A 167 29.34 -26.83 -17.80
CA THR A 167 30.45 -27.61 -17.23
C THR A 167 30.04 -29.07 -16.98
N ALA A 168 28.84 -29.29 -16.43
CA ALA A 168 28.30 -30.63 -16.22
C ALA A 168 28.20 -31.43 -17.53
N ARG A 169 27.63 -30.85 -18.59
CA ARG A 169 27.54 -31.50 -19.92
C ARG A 169 28.92 -31.84 -20.50
N VAL A 170 29.92 -30.98 -20.30
CA VAL A 170 31.29 -31.24 -20.75
C VAL A 170 31.89 -32.43 -19.99
N LEU A 171 31.65 -32.53 -18.68
CA LEU A 171 32.13 -33.63 -17.86
C LEU A 171 31.42 -34.96 -18.22
N GLU A 172 30.11 -34.95 -18.41
CA GLU A 172 29.33 -36.12 -18.86
C GLU A 172 29.87 -36.69 -20.18
N LYS A 173 30.15 -35.80 -21.14
CA LYS A 173 30.76 -36.19 -22.42
C LYS A 173 32.13 -36.85 -22.23
N ARG A 174 32.96 -36.30 -21.34
CA ARG A 174 34.30 -36.85 -21.04
C ARG A 174 34.21 -38.22 -20.36
N ILE A 175 33.31 -38.39 -19.40
CA ILE A 175 33.07 -39.68 -18.74
C ILE A 175 32.64 -40.73 -19.77
N SER A 176 31.67 -40.39 -20.63
CA SER A 176 31.21 -41.28 -21.70
C SER A 176 32.35 -41.68 -22.66
N GLN A 177 33.27 -40.75 -22.97
CA GLN A 177 34.44 -41.06 -23.79
C GLN A 177 35.40 -42.03 -23.10
N LEU A 178 35.64 -41.86 -21.79
CA LEU A 178 36.50 -42.75 -21.01
C LEU A 178 35.89 -44.15 -20.90
N GLU A 179 34.60 -44.26 -20.60
CA GLU A 179 33.89 -45.54 -20.52
C GLU A 179 34.00 -46.34 -21.82
N ASN A 180 33.78 -45.67 -22.97
CA ASN A 180 33.91 -46.30 -24.29
C ASN A 180 35.36 -46.71 -24.62
N HIS A 181 36.37 -46.04 -24.05
CA HIS A 181 37.77 -46.36 -24.31
C HIS A 181 38.26 -47.58 -23.51
N PHE A 182 37.80 -47.75 -22.26
CA PHE A 182 38.28 -48.81 -21.36
C PHE A 182 37.44 -50.10 -21.37
N LEU A 183 36.19 -50.06 -21.82
CA LEU A 183 35.32 -51.24 -21.87
C LEU A 183 35.50 -52.24 -23.05
N PRO A 184 36.24 -51.99 -24.15
CA PRO A 184 36.37 -53.00 -25.21
C PRO A 184 37.26 -54.19 -24.84
N VAL A 185 37.92 -54.17 -23.68
CA VAL A 185 38.86 -55.22 -23.25
C VAL A 185 38.16 -56.42 -22.58
N TYR A 186 36.88 -56.29 -22.21
CA TYR A 186 36.13 -57.32 -21.47
C TYR A 186 34.94 -57.93 -22.23
N LYS A 187 34.89 -57.76 -23.56
CA LYS A 187 33.95 -58.46 -24.45
C LYS A 187 34.70 -59.35 -25.41
#